data_AF-A0AA97AQ31-F1
#
_entry.id   AF-A0AA97AQ31-F1
#
_cell.length_a   1.000
_cell.length_b   1.000
_cell.length_c   1.000
_cell.angle_alpha   90.00
_cell.angle_beta   90.00
_cell.angle_gamma   90.00
#
_symmetry.space_group_name_H-M   'P 1'
#
loop_
_entity.id
_entity.type
_entity.pdbx_description
1 polymer ?
#
loop_
_entity_poly.entity_id
_entity_poly.type
_entity_poly.pdbx_seq_one_letter_code
_entity_poly.pdbx_strand_id
1 'polypeptide(L)'
;MTYPLPVPTTIDSEIGPDACWHDRVQIALAIADEALLKSLLIDCTPPLVQAHRLAGVRSTIGVPVAADRVADGTIEFEEVHCVLAESLDQLEQGVAEYTRRNGNERGYLDLTHYETETQILGQSMSMTHAISLLSHAGYGASQVKHILNLPYDAWYKSWWYLADEWGEFTIPFLRLLRTRRYTDGTYTLQYKDFFAQEQPRCFKSRSQQVLVEIMPEQHQFSATLAKLNSARQQTGITQALVICDRISDLEARGFISQGISLYAAQEIALPVRAKCDRCATQDCPMRGKPDSPVLLCQRFCLNPE
;
A
#
# COMPACT_ATOMS: atom_id res chain seq x y z
N MET A 1 37.92 -40.36 25.87
CA MET A 1 37.68 -39.15 26.67
C MET A 1 37.99 -37.97 25.78
N THR A 2 36.94 -37.41 25.18
CA THR A 2 37.03 -36.38 24.16
C THR A 2 36.00 -35.32 24.55
N TYR A 3 36.48 -34.16 25.01
CA TYR A 3 35.63 -33.03 25.33
C TYR A 3 35.11 -32.42 24.02
N PRO A 4 33.80 -32.18 23.87
CA PRO A 4 33.30 -31.39 22.75
C PRO A 4 33.55 -29.90 23.01
N LEU A 5 34.06 -29.21 21.99
CA LEU A 5 34.15 -27.76 21.93
C LEU A 5 32.73 -27.16 21.93
N PRO A 6 32.50 -26.00 22.58
CA PRO A 6 31.21 -25.34 22.55
C PRO A 6 30.94 -24.75 21.16
N VAL A 7 29.75 -25.05 20.63
CA VAL A 7 29.14 -24.39 19.48
C VAL A 7 28.78 -22.95 19.90
N PRO A 8 29.12 -21.91 19.13
CA PRO A 8 28.59 -20.59 19.39
C PRO A 8 27.13 -20.56 18.92
N THR A 9 26.22 -20.89 19.83
CA THR A 9 24.81 -20.53 19.75
C THR A 9 24.65 -19.04 19.93
N THR A 10 23.80 -18.47 19.08
CA THR A 10 23.18 -17.14 19.19
C THR A 10 24.15 -15.97 19.32
N ILE A 11 24.37 -15.29 18.18
CA ILE A 11 24.59 -13.85 18.21
C ILE A 11 23.26 -13.26 18.68
N ASP A 12 23.05 -13.26 20.00
CA ASP A 12 22.18 -12.29 20.63
C ASP A 12 22.84 -10.94 20.36
N SER A 13 22.39 -10.29 19.29
CA SER A 13 22.70 -8.90 19.04
C SER A 13 22.08 -8.10 20.19
N GLU A 14 22.85 -7.93 21.26
CA GLU A 14 22.73 -6.86 22.23
C GLU A 14 22.87 -5.52 21.47
N ILE A 15 21.82 -5.14 20.75
CA ILE A 15 21.60 -3.75 20.36
C ILE A 15 21.16 -3.09 21.65
N GLY A 16 22.13 -2.49 22.36
CA GLY A 16 21.86 -1.68 23.53
C GLY A 16 20.78 -0.62 23.24
N PRO A 17 20.06 -0.15 24.27
CA PRO A 17 18.95 0.81 24.11
C PRO A 17 19.35 2.19 23.54
N ASP A 18 20.63 2.40 23.21
CA ASP A 18 21.20 3.67 22.73
C ASP A 18 21.67 3.65 21.26
N ALA A 19 21.36 2.60 20.47
CA ALA A 19 21.59 2.68 19.03
C ALA A 19 20.68 3.77 18.44
N CYS A 20 21.30 4.83 17.89
CA CYS A 20 20.62 5.95 17.25
C CYS A 20 19.57 5.41 16.28
N TRP A 21 18.34 5.92 16.37
CA TRP A 21 17.22 5.45 15.55
C TRP A 21 17.53 5.51 14.04
N HIS A 22 18.31 6.51 13.64
CA HIS A 22 18.91 6.63 12.32
C HIS A 22 19.61 5.34 11.88
N ASP A 23 20.48 4.79 12.73
CA ASP A 23 21.25 3.58 12.43
C ASP A 23 20.33 2.36 12.34
N ARG A 24 19.31 2.28 13.19
CA ARG A 24 18.32 1.18 13.14
C ARG A 24 17.57 1.15 11.82
N VAL A 25 17.12 2.31 11.34
CA VAL A 25 16.41 2.42 10.06
C VAL A 25 17.34 2.17 8.88
N GLN A 26 18.58 2.68 8.91
CA GLN A 26 19.56 2.38 7.88
C GLN A 26 19.90 0.90 7.80
N ILE A 27 20.10 0.25 8.95
CA ILE A 27 20.32 -1.20 9.03
C ILE A 27 19.11 -1.94 8.49
N ALA A 28 17.88 -1.56 8.87
CA ALA A 28 16.66 -2.18 8.38
C ALA A 28 16.49 -2.05 6.86
N LEU A 29 16.79 -0.88 6.29
CA LEU A 29 16.83 -0.70 4.83
C LEU A 29 17.90 -1.59 4.19
N ALA A 30 19.02 -1.83 4.88
CA ALA A 30 20.13 -2.65 4.39
C ALA A 30 19.84 -4.15 4.39
N ILE A 31 19.21 -4.63 5.45
CA ILE A 31 18.89 -6.05 5.62
C ILE A 31 17.49 -6.40 5.10
N ALA A 32 16.75 -5.41 4.58
CA ALA A 32 15.36 -5.51 4.17
C ALA A 32 14.46 -6.10 5.28
N ASP A 33 14.54 -5.53 6.49
CA ASP A 33 13.72 -5.96 7.64
C ASP A 33 12.23 -5.69 7.35
N GLU A 34 11.52 -6.73 6.94
CA GLU A 34 10.14 -6.64 6.50
C GLU A 34 9.22 -6.02 7.56
N ALA A 35 9.43 -6.29 8.85
CA ALA A 35 8.56 -5.79 9.91
C ALA A 35 8.68 -4.26 10.05
N LEU A 36 9.92 -3.75 10.08
CA LEU A 36 10.14 -2.30 10.16
C LEU A 36 9.76 -1.60 8.85
N LEU A 37 10.06 -2.18 7.68
CA LEU A 37 9.67 -1.57 6.41
C LEU A 37 8.15 -1.47 6.26
N LYS A 38 7.39 -2.46 6.76
CA LYS A 38 5.92 -2.39 6.83
C LYS A 38 5.46 -1.27 7.77
N SER A 39 6.02 -1.17 8.98
CA SER A 39 5.64 -0.09 9.92
C SER A 39 5.96 1.29 9.36
N LEU A 40 7.07 1.47 8.65
CA LEU A 40 7.44 2.73 7.98
C LEU A 40 6.38 3.22 6.98
N LEU A 41 5.68 2.30 6.29
CA LEU A 41 4.66 2.62 5.30
C LEU A 41 3.27 2.84 5.92
N ILE A 42 2.98 2.14 7.03
CA ILE A 42 1.66 2.13 7.69
C ILE A 42 1.55 3.27 8.70
N ASP A 43 2.58 3.46 9.53
CA ASP A 43 2.54 4.32 10.70
C ASP A 43 3.05 5.75 10.41
N CYS A 44 3.42 6.04 9.16
CA CYS A 44 3.79 7.38 8.72
C CYS A 44 2.56 8.30 8.63
N THR A 45 2.79 9.61 8.60
CA THR A 45 1.75 10.64 8.52
C THR A 45 1.96 11.53 7.28
N PRO A 46 1.02 11.53 6.32
CA PRO A 46 -0.09 10.58 6.19
C PRO A 46 0.40 9.14 5.89
N PRO A 47 -0.40 8.10 6.21
CA PRO A 47 -0.09 6.72 5.84
C PRO A 47 0.07 6.57 4.33
N LEU A 48 1.09 5.80 3.90
CA LEU A 48 1.30 5.51 2.48
C LEU A 48 0.45 4.34 2.00
N VAL A 49 0.16 3.40 2.90
CA VAL A 49 -0.66 2.22 2.65
C VAL A 49 -1.32 1.77 3.95
N GLN A 50 -2.50 1.16 3.86
CA GLN A 50 -3.12 0.53 5.03
C GLN A 50 -2.55 -0.87 5.27
N ALA A 51 -2.47 -1.27 6.53
CA ALA A 51 -1.81 -2.51 6.95
C ALA A 51 -2.35 -3.76 6.22
N HIS A 52 -3.67 -3.89 6.12
CA HIS A 52 -4.36 -5.01 5.46
C HIS A 52 -4.32 -4.96 3.94
N ARG A 53 -3.90 -3.83 3.36
CA ARG A 53 -3.63 -3.69 1.91
C ARG A 53 -2.16 -3.93 1.57
N LEU A 54 -1.29 -4.11 2.55
CA LEU A 54 0.14 -4.28 2.33
C LEU A 54 0.51 -5.77 2.26
N ALA A 55 0.91 -6.25 1.09
CA ALA A 55 1.35 -7.64 0.91
C ALA A 55 2.87 -7.80 1.10
N GLY A 56 3.64 -7.60 0.03
CA GLY A 56 5.10 -7.71 0.03
C GLY A 56 5.79 -6.35 0.11
N VAL A 57 6.97 -6.32 0.72
CA VAL A 57 7.82 -5.13 0.83
C VAL A 57 9.27 -5.48 0.55
N ARG A 58 10.00 -4.60 -0.12
CA ARG A 58 11.43 -4.71 -0.42
C ARG A 58 12.09 -3.32 -0.32
N SER A 59 13.38 -3.28 -0.04
CA SER A 59 14.14 -2.04 0.00
C SER A 59 15.36 -2.08 -0.92
N THR A 60 15.76 -0.90 -1.40
CA THR A 60 17.05 -0.68 -2.07
C THR A 60 17.74 0.51 -1.41
N ILE A 61 19.00 0.34 -1.01
CA ILE A 61 19.78 1.45 -0.43
C ILE A 61 20.45 2.27 -1.53
N GLY A 62 20.50 3.57 -1.31
CA GLY A 62 21.35 4.50 -2.02
C GLY A 62 20.90 4.61 -3.46
N VAL A 63 19.96 5.51 -3.71
CA VAL A 63 19.45 5.76 -5.07
C VAL A 63 20.60 6.37 -5.89
N PRO A 64 21.23 5.62 -6.79
CA PRO A 64 22.37 6.13 -7.53
C PRO A 64 21.84 7.08 -8.59
N VAL A 65 22.24 8.34 -8.52
CA VAL A 65 22.02 9.26 -9.63
C VAL A 65 23.34 9.93 -9.99
N ALA A 66 23.48 10.29 -11.26
CA ALA A 66 24.72 10.72 -11.88
C ALA A 66 25.53 11.67 -10.97
N ALA A 67 26.64 11.13 -10.44
CA ALA A 67 27.68 11.74 -9.63
C ALA A 67 27.41 12.01 -8.13
N ASP A 68 26.19 11.92 -7.60
CA ASP A 68 25.92 12.10 -6.15
C ASP A 68 24.74 11.24 -5.64
N ARG A 69 24.75 10.91 -4.34
CA ARG A 69 23.61 10.24 -3.68
C ARG A 69 22.48 11.24 -3.46
N VAL A 70 21.32 10.99 -4.09
CA VAL A 70 20.17 11.93 -4.05
C VAL A 70 19.10 11.50 -3.05
N ALA A 71 19.11 10.25 -2.57
CA ALA A 71 18.25 9.78 -1.46
C ALA A 71 18.88 8.57 -0.77
N ASP A 72 18.50 8.33 0.48
CA ASP A 72 19.03 7.20 1.27
C ASP A 72 18.54 5.83 0.80
N GLY A 73 17.35 5.76 0.19
CA GLY A 73 16.88 4.52 -0.44
C GLY A 73 15.51 4.62 -1.09
N THR A 74 15.02 3.48 -1.56
CA THR A 74 13.64 3.27 -1.99
C THR A 74 13.04 2.07 -1.26
N ILE A 75 11.75 2.16 -0.96
CA ILE A 75 10.93 1.03 -0.53
C ILE A 75 9.96 0.72 -1.65
N GLU A 76 9.97 -0.51 -2.14
CA GLU A 76 8.99 -1.05 -3.06
C GLU A 76 7.99 -1.91 -2.28
N PHE A 77 6.70 -1.75 -2.55
CA PHE A 77 5.68 -2.54 -1.89
C PHE A 77 4.53 -2.90 -2.82
N GLU A 78 3.85 -4.01 -2.49
CA GLU A 78 2.65 -4.43 -3.18
C GLU A 78 1.40 -3.99 -2.41
N GLU A 79 0.63 -3.07 -3.00
CA GLU A 79 -0.70 -2.72 -2.52
C GLU A 79 -1.74 -3.67 -3.12
N VAL A 80 -2.47 -4.36 -2.25
CA VAL A 80 -3.57 -5.27 -2.58
C VAL A 80 -4.82 -4.45 -2.92
N HIS A 81 -5.33 -4.65 -4.13
CA HIS A 81 -6.61 -4.05 -4.54
C HIS A 81 -7.65 -5.11 -4.84
N CYS A 82 -7.29 -6.21 -5.52
CA CYS A 82 -8.21 -7.28 -5.86
C CYS A 82 -7.71 -8.61 -5.29
N VAL A 83 -8.62 -9.36 -4.67
CA VAL A 83 -8.33 -10.67 -4.06
C VAL A 83 -9.28 -11.72 -4.64
N LEU A 84 -8.75 -12.89 -4.96
CA LEU A 84 -9.53 -14.03 -5.45
C LEU A 84 -10.41 -14.56 -4.31
N ALA A 85 -11.69 -14.80 -4.57
CA ALA A 85 -12.59 -15.41 -3.59
C ALA A 85 -12.17 -16.88 -3.35
N GLU A 86 -11.94 -17.25 -2.08
CA GLU A 86 -11.35 -18.55 -1.73
C GLU A 86 -12.36 -19.70 -1.81
N SER A 87 -13.65 -19.43 -1.59
CA SER A 87 -14.69 -20.45 -1.62
C SER A 87 -16.04 -19.96 -2.16
N LEU A 88 -16.86 -20.93 -2.57
CA LEU A 88 -18.25 -20.68 -2.96
C LEU A 88 -19.08 -20.16 -1.77
N ASP A 89 -18.81 -20.65 -0.56
CA ASP A 89 -19.52 -20.24 0.66
C ASP A 89 -19.26 -18.75 0.99
N GLN A 90 -18.02 -18.27 0.85
CA GLN A 90 -17.69 -16.85 1.02
C GLN A 90 -18.42 -15.99 -0.02
N LEU A 91 -18.46 -16.47 -1.27
CA LEU A 91 -19.16 -15.80 -2.35
C LEU A 91 -20.67 -15.70 -2.08
N GLU A 92 -21.30 -16.81 -1.68
CA GLU A 92 -22.73 -16.86 -1.37
C GLU A 92 -23.09 -15.93 -0.22
N GLN A 93 -22.25 -15.83 0.81
CA GLN A 93 -22.42 -14.86 1.90
C GLN A 93 -22.35 -13.42 1.41
N GLY A 94 -21.33 -13.07 0.60
CA GLY A 94 -21.17 -11.73 0.05
C GLY A 94 -22.32 -11.33 -0.89
N VAL A 95 -22.79 -12.27 -1.72
CA VAL A 95 -23.95 -12.06 -2.61
C VAL A 95 -25.24 -11.93 -1.80
N ALA A 96 -25.45 -12.76 -0.78
CA ALA A 96 -26.62 -12.69 0.07
C ALA A 96 -26.69 -11.37 0.86
N GLU A 97 -25.56 -10.86 1.33
CA GLU A 97 -25.49 -9.56 1.99
C GLU A 97 -25.82 -8.40 1.02
N TYR A 98 -25.27 -8.43 -0.19
CA TYR A 98 -25.60 -7.47 -1.24
C TYR A 98 -27.09 -7.50 -1.61
N THR A 99 -27.64 -8.70 -1.85
CA THR A 99 -29.07 -8.91 -2.15
C THR A 99 -29.96 -8.41 -1.02
N ARG A 100 -29.60 -8.66 0.24
CA ARG A 100 -30.36 -8.18 1.41
C ARG A 100 -30.37 -6.66 1.49
N ARG A 101 -29.23 -6.01 1.24
CA ARG A 101 -29.12 -4.54 1.28
C ARG A 101 -29.86 -3.86 0.12
N ASN A 102 -29.89 -4.47 -1.06
CA ASN A 102 -30.43 -3.86 -2.28
C ASN A 102 -31.79 -4.43 -2.74
N GLY A 103 -32.39 -5.36 -1.98
CA GLY A 103 -33.76 -5.84 -2.17
C GLY A 103 -34.00 -6.61 -3.47
N ASN A 104 -32.96 -7.15 -4.12
CA ASN A 104 -33.08 -7.78 -5.44
C ASN A 104 -32.83 -9.30 -5.38
N GLU A 105 -33.90 -10.10 -5.53
CA GLU A 105 -33.87 -11.58 -5.48
C GLU A 105 -32.99 -12.22 -6.58
N ARG A 106 -32.54 -11.43 -7.57
CA ARG A 106 -31.66 -11.85 -8.67
C ARG A 106 -30.21 -11.38 -8.52
N GLY A 107 -29.72 -11.28 -7.28
CA GLY A 107 -28.41 -10.69 -6.93
C GLY A 107 -27.27 -11.01 -7.90
N TYR A 108 -27.09 -12.27 -8.32
CA TYR A 108 -26.02 -12.66 -9.25
C TYR A 108 -26.07 -11.99 -10.63
N LEU A 109 -27.27 -11.77 -11.19
CA LEU A 109 -27.40 -11.10 -12.49
C LEU A 109 -27.02 -9.62 -12.37
N ASP A 110 -27.31 -9.02 -11.22
CA ASP A 110 -26.97 -7.62 -10.97
C ASP A 110 -25.47 -7.39 -10.79
N LEU A 111 -24.76 -8.40 -10.30
CA LEU A 111 -23.31 -8.34 -10.10
C LEU A 111 -22.52 -8.28 -11.41
N THR A 112 -23.15 -8.55 -12.55
CA THR A 112 -22.49 -8.65 -13.86
C THR A 112 -23.05 -7.71 -14.93
N HIS A 113 -23.72 -6.62 -14.53
CA HIS A 113 -24.35 -5.68 -15.45
C HIS A 113 -23.37 -4.98 -16.39
N TYR A 114 -22.18 -4.63 -15.89
CA TYR A 114 -21.18 -3.89 -16.66
C TYR A 114 -20.01 -4.79 -17.03
N GLU A 115 -19.61 -4.74 -18.30
CA GLU A 115 -18.47 -5.49 -18.84
C GLU A 115 -17.33 -4.52 -19.21
N THR A 116 -16.10 -4.85 -18.81
CA THR A 116 -14.92 -4.13 -19.30
C THR A 116 -14.49 -4.60 -20.68
N GLU A 117 -13.78 -3.73 -21.41
CA GLU A 117 -13.02 -4.17 -22.59
C GLU A 117 -12.02 -5.29 -22.23
N THR A 118 -11.57 -6.03 -23.25
CA THR A 118 -10.60 -7.11 -23.05
C THR A 118 -9.25 -6.52 -22.70
N GLN A 119 -8.77 -6.82 -21.50
CA GLN A 119 -7.47 -6.37 -21.01
C GLN A 119 -6.42 -7.46 -21.21
N ILE A 120 -5.18 -7.06 -21.47
CA ILE A 120 -4.04 -7.96 -21.58
C ILE A 120 -3.34 -7.97 -20.22
N LEU A 121 -3.40 -9.11 -19.53
CA LEU A 121 -2.71 -9.32 -18.27
C LEU A 121 -1.21 -9.55 -18.48
N GLY A 122 -0.87 -10.20 -19.58
CA GLY A 122 0.50 -10.25 -20.04
C GLY A 122 0.59 -10.93 -21.40
N GLN A 123 1.59 -10.52 -22.17
CA GLN A 123 1.73 -10.82 -23.58
C GLN A 123 3.03 -11.55 -23.85
N SER A 124 2.99 -12.55 -24.73
CA SER A 124 4.18 -13.26 -25.21
C SER A 124 5.08 -13.78 -24.09
N MET A 125 4.47 -14.27 -23.01
CA MET A 125 5.17 -14.74 -21.82
C MET A 125 5.49 -16.24 -21.90
N SER A 126 6.55 -16.66 -21.20
CA SER A 126 6.87 -18.07 -21.03
C SER A 126 5.83 -18.77 -20.16
N MET A 127 5.73 -20.09 -20.31
CA MET A 127 4.84 -20.91 -19.47
C MET A 127 5.11 -20.72 -17.97
N THR A 128 6.38 -20.68 -17.56
CA THR A 128 6.77 -20.48 -16.16
C THR A 128 6.30 -19.13 -15.63
N HIS A 129 6.38 -18.07 -16.44
CA HIS A 129 5.89 -16.76 -16.04
C HIS A 129 4.36 -16.75 -15.92
N ALA A 130 3.64 -17.37 -16.86
CA ALA A 130 2.19 -17.50 -16.79
C ALA A 130 1.73 -18.29 -15.55
N ILE A 131 2.40 -19.39 -15.23
CA ILE A 131 2.15 -20.18 -13.99
C ILE A 131 2.40 -19.32 -12.77
N SER A 132 3.55 -18.63 -12.72
CA SER A 132 3.90 -17.76 -11.59
C SER A 132 2.83 -16.69 -11.39
N LEU A 133 2.45 -15.98 -12.44
CA LEU A 133 1.46 -14.90 -12.36
C LEU A 133 0.09 -15.39 -11.86
N LEU A 134 -0.40 -16.53 -12.35
CA LEU A 134 -1.67 -17.11 -11.87
C LEU A 134 -1.55 -17.66 -10.44
N SER A 135 -0.43 -18.30 -10.09
CA SER A 135 -0.23 -18.82 -8.72
C SER A 135 -0.12 -17.68 -7.71
N HIS A 136 0.59 -16.61 -8.05
CA HIS A 136 0.66 -15.40 -7.23
C HIS A 136 -0.73 -14.78 -7.08
N ALA A 137 -1.60 -14.86 -8.08
CA ALA A 137 -2.98 -14.42 -7.98
C ALA A 137 -3.86 -15.24 -7.03
N GLY A 138 -3.36 -16.36 -6.49
CA GLY A 138 -4.08 -17.24 -5.57
C GLY A 138 -4.73 -18.44 -6.23
N TYR A 139 -4.57 -18.62 -7.56
CA TYR A 139 -5.08 -19.82 -8.22
C TYR A 139 -4.30 -21.06 -7.79
N GLY A 140 -5.02 -22.09 -7.36
CA GLY A 140 -4.44 -23.39 -7.04
C GLY A 140 -3.84 -24.08 -8.27
N ALA A 141 -2.89 -25.00 -8.06
CA ALA A 141 -2.17 -25.67 -9.16
C ALA A 141 -3.09 -26.34 -10.20
N SER A 142 -4.22 -26.92 -9.76
CA SER A 142 -5.22 -27.52 -10.65
C SER A 142 -5.94 -26.47 -11.50
N GLN A 143 -6.32 -25.33 -10.91
CA GLN A 143 -6.93 -24.20 -11.60
C GLN A 143 -5.97 -23.59 -12.61
N VAL A 144 -4.70 -23.37 -12.22
CA VAL A 144 -3.65 -22.88 -13.14
C VAL A 144 -3.51 -23.80 -14.35
N LYS A 145 -3.41 -25.12 -14.13
CA LYS A 145 -3.34 -26.10 -15.22
C LYS A 145 -4.57 -26.01 -16.13
N HIS A 146 -5.76 -25.84 -15.56
CA HIS A 146 -6.98 -25.72 -16.33
C HIS A 146 -7.03 -24.43 -17.15
N ILE A 147 -6.72 -23.28 -16.55
CA ILE A 147 -6.66 -21.96 -17.21
C ILE A 147 -5.69 -21.98 -18.39
N LEU A 148 -4.50 -22.57 -18.21
CA LEU A 148 -3.48 -22.60 -19.27
C LEU A 148 -3.80 -23.54 -20.43
N ASN A 149 -4.67 -24.53 -20.22
CA ASN A 149 -5.07 -25.52 -21.23
C ASN A 149 -6.50 -25.31 -21.74
N LEU A 150 -7.06 -24.12 -21.54
CA LEU A 150 -8.35 -23.77 -22.10
C LEU A 150 -8.35 -23.86 -23.65
N PRO A 151 -9.45 -24.33 -24.27
CA PRO A 151 -9.65 -24.18 -25.70
C PRO A 151 -9.56 -22.71 -26.13
N TYR A 152 -9.24 -22.47 -27.41
CA TYR A 152 -8.96 -21.13 -27.91
C TYR A 152 -10.08 -20.14 -27.57
N ASP A 153 -11.36 -20.51 -27.71
CA ASP A 153 -12.51 -19.61 -27.45
C ASP A 153 -13.13 -19.74 -26.05
N ALA A 154 -12.52 -20.53 -25.16
CA ALA A 154 -13.03 -20.73 -23.82
C ALA A 154 -12.54 -19.64 -22.84
N TRP A 155 -13.35 -19.43 -21.79
CA TRP A 155 -13.06 -18.52 -20.70
C TRP A 155 -13.17 -19.25 -19.36
N TYR A 156 -12.21 -19.03 -18.48
CA TYR A 156 -12.25 -19.46 -17.09
C TYR A 156 -12.98 -18.42 -16.26
N LYS A 157 -13.93 -18.85 -15.43
CA LYS A 157 -14.71 -17.98 -14.55
C LYS A 157 -14.14 -18.01 -13.15
N SER A 158 -13.94 -16.84 -12.55
CA SER A 158 -13.50 -16.72 -11.16
C SER A 158 -14.10 -15.47 -10.51
N TRP A 159 -14.43 -15.56 -9.24
CA TRP A 159 -14.97 -14.44 -8.47
C TRP A 159 -13.89 -13.77 -7.63
N TRP A 160 -14.01 -12.45 -7.49
CA TRP A 160 -13.01 -11.60 -6.88
C TRP A 160 -13.67 -10.55 -6.00
N TYR A 161 -12.95 -10.08 -5.00
CA TYR A 161 -13.29 -8.93 -4.17
C TYR A 161 -12.37 -7.76 -4.50
N LEU A 162 -12.91 -6.55 -4.50
CA LEU A 162 -12.13 -5.33 -4.50
C LEU A 162 -11.99 -4.84 -3.05
N ALA A 163 -10.84 -4.35 -2.66
CA ALA A 163 -10.62 -3.69 -1.38
C ALA A 163 -11.00 -2.20 -1.52
N ASP A 164 -11.98 -1.71 -0.77
CA ASP A 164 -12.34 -0.28 -0.75
C ASP A 164 -11.27 0.57 -0.06
N GLU A 165 -11.44 1.89 0.00
CA GLU A 165 -10.48 2.82 0.60
C GLU A 165 -10.17 2.56 2.08
N TRP A 166 -10.99 1.77 2.79
CA TRP A 166 -10.73 1.30 4.15
C TRP A 166 -10.21 -0.14 4.17
N GLY A 167 -9.96 -0.70 2.99
CA GLY A 167 -9.55 -2.05 2.60
C GLY A 167 -10.44 -3.18 3.10
N GLU A 168 -11.69 -2.86 3.37
CA GLU A 168 -12.74 -3.85 3.50
C GLU A 168 -13.07 -4.41 2.11
N PHE A 169 -13.43 -5.70 2.08
CA PHE A 169 -13.80 -6.34 0.82
C PHE A 169 -15.21 -5.88 0.39
N THR A 170 -15.28 -5.28 -0.79
CA THR A 170 -16.52 -4.76 -1.37
C THR A 170 -17.37 -5.87 -1.97
N ILE A 171 -18.42 -5.47 -2.67
CA ILE A 171 -19.24 -6.35 -3.51
C ILE A 171 -18.35 -7.18 -4.45
N PRO A 172 -18.54 -8.51 -4.54
CA PRO A 172 -17.76 -9.36 -5.43
C PRO A 172 -18.05 -9.06 -6.90
N PHE A 173 -17.05 -9.27 -7.74
CA PHE A 173 -17.15 -9.13 -9.19
C PHE A 173 -16.64 -10.40 -9.89
N LEU A 174 -17.15 -10.65 -11.10
CA LEU A 174 -16.77 -11.82 -11.89
C LEU A 174 -15.66 -11.46 -12.85
N ARG A 175 -14.57 -12.22 -12.82
CA ARG A 175 -13.50 -12.13 -13.81
C ARG A 175 -13.51 -13.35 -14.72
N LEU A 176 -13.53 -13.08 -16.02
CA LEU A 176 -13.31 -14.08 -17.07
C LEU A 176 -11.87 -14.00 -17.55
N LEU A 177 -11.14 -15.10 -17.46
CA LEU A 177 -9.76 -15.23 -17.96
C LEU A 177 -9.72 -16.10 -19.20
N ARG A 178 -8.89 -15.72 -20.17
CA ARG A 178 -8.61 -16.50 -21.38
C ARG A 178 -7.12 -16.61 -21.58
N THR A 179 -6.70 -17.77 -22.04
CA THR A 179 -5.31 -18.03 -22.42
C THR A 179 -5.22 -18.22 -23.92
N ARG A 180 -4.30 -17.50 -24.57
CA ARG A 180 -3.89 -17.77 -25.95
C ARG A 180 -2.51 -18.38 -25.96
N ARG A 181 -2.40 -19.58 -26.51
CA ARG A 181 -1.13 -20.28 -26.72
C ARG A 181 -0.71 -20.14 -28.17
N TYR A 182 0.54 -19.74 -28.38
CA TYR A 182 1.11 -19.57 -29.71
C TYR A 182 2.05 -20.73 -30.05
N THR A 183 2.34 -20.90 -31.34
CA THR A 183 3.17 -21.99 -31.85
C THR A 183 4.63 -21.88 -31.42
N ASP A 184 5.09 -20.68 -31.06
CA ASP A 184 6.41 -20.42 -30.48
C ASP A 184 6.53 -20.83 -29.00
N GLY A 185 5.46 -21.37 -28.41
CA GLY A 185 5.42 -21.78 -27.02
C GLY A 185 5.14 -20.63 -26.03
N THR A 186 4.87 -19.43 -26.53
CA THR A 186 4.48 -18.29 -25.69
C THR A 186 2.99 -18.29 -25.38
N TYR A 187 2.65 -17.61 -24.29
CA TYR A 187 1.29 -17.46 -23.78
C TYR A 187 0.93 -15.98 -23.72
N THR A 188 -0.33 -15.66 -24.01
CA THR A 188 -0.92 -14.36 -23.69
C THR A 188 -2.15 -14.61 -22.83
N LEU A 189 -2.19 -13.97 -21.66
CA LEU A 189 -3.33 -13.99 -20.75
C LEU A 189 -4.16 -12.73 -20.95
N GLN A 190 -5.46 -12.92 -21.13
CA GLN A 190 -6.42 -11.84 -21.30
C GLN A 190 -7.54 -11.99 -20.27
N TYR A 191 -8.12 -10.88 -19.84
CA TYR A 191 -9.29 -10.93 -18.96
C TYR A 191 -10.34 -9.89 -19.32
N LYS A 192 -11.54 -10.14 -18.80
CA LYS A 192 -12.67 -9.21 -18.76
C LYS A 192 -13.30 -9.27 -17.39
N ASP A 193 -13.72 -8.11 -16.91
CA ASP A 193 -14.39 -8.01 -15.62
C ASP A 193 -15.85 -7.66 -15.81
N PHE A 194 -16.68 -8.28 -14.98
CA PHE A 194 -18.11 -8.05 -14.88
C PHE A 194 -18.42 -7.59 -13.46
N PHE A 195 -19.00 -6.40 -13.34
CA PHE A 195 -19.20 -5.72 -12.05
C PHE A 195 -20.57 -5.05 -11.97
N ALA A 196 -20.98 -4.75 -10.73
CA ALA A 196 -22.30 -4.18 -10.44
C ALA A 196 -22.35 -2.66 -10.55
N GLN A 197 -21.29 -1.97 -10.10
CA GLN A 197 -21.29 -0.51 -9.92
C GLN A 197 -19.96 0.10 -10.35
N GLU A 198 -18.89 -0.18 -9.61
CA GLU A 198 -17.57 0.39 -9.89
C GLU A 198 -16.67 -0.59 -10.66
N GLN A 199 -15.98 -0.07 -11.68
CA GLN A 199 -15.02 -0.85 -12.44
C GLN A 199 -13.83 -1.23 -11.54
N PRO A 200 -13.43 -2.51 -11.49
CA PRO A 200 -12.26 -2.92 -10.73
C PRO A 200 -11.00 -2.24 -11.25
N ARG A 201 -10.18 -1.75 -10.32
CA ARG A 201 -9.01 -0.92 -10.64
C ARG A 201 -7.87 -1.72 -11.28
N CYS A 202 -7.73 -3.00 -10.97
CA CYS A 202 -6.67 -3.84 -11.54
C CYS A 202 -6.96 -5.35 -11.41
N PHE A 203 -6.04 -6.16 -11.94
CA PHE A 203 -6.11 -7.61 -11.83
C PHE A 203 -5.86 -8.11 -10.39
N LYS A 204 -4.85 -7.62 -9.68
CA LYS A 204 -4.54 -8.10 -8.33
C LYS A 204 -3.96 -6.99 -7.43
N SER A 205 -2.64 -6.98 -7.24
CA SER A 205 -1.88 -5.96 -6.54
C SER A 205 -1.22 -4.99 -7.52
N ARG A 206 -0.87 -3.80 -7.05
CA ARG A 206 -0.03 -2.84 -7.77
C ARG A 206 1.27 -2.69 -7.01
N SER A 207 2.38 -2.79 -7.73
CA SER A 207 3.68 -2.41 -7.18
C SER A 207 3.73 -0.88 -7.09
N GLN A 208 4.10 -0.38 -5.92
CA GLN A 208 4.33 1.03 -5.64
C GLN A 208 5.75 1.19 -5.11
N GLN A 209 6.30 2.39 -5.29
CA GLN A 209 7.64 2.74 -4.85
C GLN A 209 7.59 4.05 -4.09
N VAL A 210 8.38 4.12 -3.02
CA VAL A 210 8.49 5.29 -2.15
C VAL A 210 9.96 5.62 -2.01
N LEU A 211 10.31 6.89 -2.24
CA LEU A 211 11.63 7.40 -1.93
C LEU A 211 11.77 7.59 -0.42
N VAL A 212 12.87 7.14 0.17
CA VAL A 212 13.15 7.27 1.60
C VAL A 212 14.34 8.20 1.80
N GLU A 213 14.14 9.19 2.67
CA GLU A 213 15.19 10.09 3.15
C GLU A 213 15.19 10.10 4.68
N ILE A 214 16.34 9.84 5.27
CA ILE A 214 16.53 9.83 6.72
C ILE A 214 17.20 11.14 7.10
N MET A 215 16.45 12.00 7.80
CA MET A 215 16.93 13.33 8.15
C MET A 215 18.04 13.25 9.19
N PRO A 216 19.17 13.95 8.97
CA PRO A 216 20.19 14.11 10.00
C PRO A 216 19.71 15.08 11.10
N GLU A 217 20.31 15.02 12.30
CA GLU A 217 19.94 15.89 13.44
C GLU A 217 20.03 17.38 13.13
N GLN A 218 20.94 17.78 12.24
CA GLN A 218 21.10 19.15 11.75
C GLN A 218 20.61 19.23 10.30
N HIS A 219 19.29 19.26 10.12
CA HIS A 219 18.68 19.38 8.81
C HIS A 219 18.30 20.83 8.48
N GLN A 220 18.15 21.08 7.18
CA GLN A 220 17.49 22.28 6.68
C GLN A 220 16.32 21.84 5.79
N PHE A 221 15.10 22.26 6.16
CA PHE A 221 13.88 21.91 5.44
C PHE A 221 13.99 22.09 3.92
N SER A 222 14.50 23.25 3.47
CA SER A 222 14.64 23.57 2.05
C SER A 222 15.62 22.64 1.32
N ALA A 223 16.73 22.28 1.97
CA ALA A 223 17.73 21.39 1.40
C ALA A 223 17.19 19.97 1.25
N THR A 224 16.53 19.44 2.28
CA THR A 224 15.88 18.12 2.25
C THR A 224 14.79 18.06 1.18
N LEU A 225 13.96 19.10 1.08
CA LEU A 225 12.91 19.17 0.06
C LEU A 225 13.48 19.26 -1.36
N ALA A 226 14.53 20.05 -1.59
CA ALA A 226 15.20 20.14 -2.89
C ALA A 226 15.83 18.80 -3.30
N LYS A 227 16.46 18.10 -2.35
CA LYS A 227 17.03 16.77 -2.54
C LYS A 227 15.95 15.76 -2.96
N LEU A 228 14.84 15.70 -2.24
CA LEU A 228 13.70 14.83 -2.57
C LEU A 228 13.08 15.15 -3.93
N ASN A 229 12.87 16.43 -4.24
CA ASN A 229 12.30 16.83 -5.53
C ASN A 229 13.22 16.48 -6.71
N SER A 230 14.54 16.62 -6.53
CA SER A 230 15.52 16.15 -7.51
C SER A 230 15.43 14.63 -7.71
N ALA A 231 15.37 13.86 -6.61
CA ALA A 231 15.24 12.41 -6.67
C ALA A 231 13.95 11.97 -7.38
N ARG A 232 12.82 12.63 -7.08
CA ARG A 232 11.52 12.38 -7.74
C ARG A 232 11.59 12.62 -9.25
N GLN A 233 12.18 13.73 -9.67
CA GLN A 233 12.33 14.06 -11.10
C GLN A 233 13.20 13.05 -11.85
N GLN A 234 14.25 12.54 -11.20
CA GLN A 234 15.21 11.63 -11.82
C GLN A 234 14.73 10.18 -11.85
N THR A 235 14.06 9.72 -10.80
CA THR A 235 13.58 8.33 -10.68
C THR A 235 12.17 8.12 -11.23
N GLY A 236 11.37 9.20 -11.37
CA GLY A 236 9.96 9.12 -11.71
C GLY A 236 9.05 8.66 -10.55
N ILE A 237 9.61 8.42 -9.37
CA ILE A 237 8.87 8.04 -8.17
C ILE A 237 8.19 9.28 -7.60
N THR A 238 6.88 9.23 -7.37
CA THR A 238 6.10 10.37 -6.87
C THR A 238 5.96 10.39 -5.35
N GLN A 239 5.83 9.23 -4.72
CA GLN A 239 5.71 9.11 -3.27
C GLN A 239 7.07 9.27 -2.58
N ALA A 240 7.09 9.94 -1.42
CA ALA A 240 8.29 10.04 -0.61
C ALA A 240 7.95 9.96 0.88
N LEU A 241 8.87 9.37 1.63
CA LEU A 241 8.85 9.20 3.07
C LEU A 241 10.10 9.85 3.66
N VAL A 242 9.88 10.68 4.67
CA VAL A 242 10.93 11.31 5.45
C VAL A 242 10.91 10.73 6.85
N ILE A 243 12.06 10.22 7.29
CA ILE A 243 12.25 9.61 8.60
C ILE A 243 13.06 10.58 9.45
N CYS A 244 12.55 10.91 10.64
CA CYS A 244 13.19 11.88 11.53
C CYS A 244 12.99 11.51 13.01
N ASP A 245 13.86 11.98 13.89
CA ASP A 245 13.64 11.80 15.34
C ASP A 245 12.70 12.86 15.90
N ARG A 246 12.88 14.10 15.46
CA ARG A 246 12.08 15.26 15.85
C ARG A 246 11.86 16.17 14.65
N ILE A 247 10.66 16.72 14.55
CA ILE A 247 10.31 17.70 13.53
C ILE A 247 9.38 18.75 14.12
N SER A 248 9.50 20.00 13.66
CA SER A 248 8.55 21.04 14.06
C SER A 248 7.22 20.91 13.31
N ASP A 249 6.12 21.36 13.92
CA ASP A 249 4.78 21.32 13.28
C ASP A 249 4.74 22.04 11.92
N LEU A 250 5.51 23.12 11.79
CA LEU A 250 5.54 23.92 10.57
C LEU A 250 6.23 23.17 9.43
N GLU A 251 7.36 22.52 9.71
CA GLU A 251 8.08 21.69 8.75
C GLU A 251 7.25 20.46 8.38
N ALA A 252 6.60 19.83 9.37
CA ALA A 252 5.74 18.69 9.15
C ALA A 252 4.60 19.02 8.18
N ARG A 253 3.89 20.13 8.41
CA ARG A 253 2.86 20.63 7.48
C ARG A 253 3.45 21.00 6.11
N GLY A 254 4.65 21.56 6.10
CA GLY A 254 5.39 21.86 4.88
C GLY A 254 5.56 20.62 4.02
N PHE A 255 6.13 19.55 4.57
CA PHE A 255 6.33 18.29 3.86
C PHE A 255 5.00 17.64 3.43
N ILE A 256 4.02 17.56 4.33
CA ILE A 256 2.71 16.95 4.03
C ILE A 256 2.01 17.68 2.88
N SER A 257 2.08 19.03 2.83
CA SER A 257 1.48 19.82 1.74
C SER A 257 2.10 19.54 0.38
N GLN A 258 3.32 18.99 0.34
CA GLN A 258 4.05 18.59 -0.87
C GLN A 258 3.92 17.09 -1.16
N GLY A 259 2.97 16.41 -0.49
CA GLY A 259 2.72 14.98 -0.66
C GLY A 259 3.89 14.11 -0.17
N ILE A 260 4.54 14.50 0.92
CA ILE A 260 5.62 13.74 1.56
C ILE A 260 5.09 13.22 2.91
N SER A 261 5.18 11.92 3.12
CA SER A 261 4.83 11.29 4.39
C SER A 261 5.98 11.37 5.39
N LEU A 262 5.64 11.43 6.67
CA LEU A 262 6.59 11.61 7.77
C LEU A 262 6.50 10.44 8.73
N TYR A 263 7.64 9.86 9.09
CA TYR A 263 7.72 8.89 10.17
C TYR A 263 8.67 9.40 11.24
N ALA A 264 8.13 9.68 12.42
CA ALA A 264 8.93 10.15 13.55
C ALA A 264 9.01 9.10 14.66
N ALA A 265 10.20 8.94 15.24
CA ALA A 265 10.44 8.02 16.36
C ALA A 265 9.65 8.40 17.63
N GLN A 266 9.25 9.68 17.75
CA GLN A 266 8.32 10.18 18.75
C GLN A 266 7.01 10.57 18.05
N GLU A 267 5.87 10.21 18.63
CA GLU A 267 4.55 10.56 18.09
C GLU A 267 4.54 12.03 17.65
N ILE A 268 4.33 12.26 16.34
CA ILE A 268 4.02 13.59 15.83
C ILE A 268 2.61 13.91 16.33
N ALA A 269 2.52 14.40 17.57
CA ALA A 269 1.30 14.96 18.09
C ALA A 269 1.05 16.29 17.38
N LEU A 270 0.61 16.23 16.12
CA LEU A 270 0.11 17.40 15.40
C LEU A 270 -0.93 18.04 16.32
N PRO A 271 -0.76 19.29 16.76
CA PRO A 271 -1.75 19.90 17.63
C PRO A 271 -3.03 20.11 16.80
N VAL A 272 -3.99 19.20 16.96
CA VAL A 272 -5.38 19.33 16.45
C VAL A 272 -6.15 20.41 17.25
N ARG A 273 -5.44 21.35 17.89
CA ARG A 273 -6.02 22.32 18.81
C ARG A 273 -5.60 23.72 18.40
N ALA A 274 -6.34 24.30 17.47
CA ALA A 274 -6.34 25.75 17.31
C ALA A 274 -6.90 26.35 18.61
N LYS A 275 -6.00 26.84 19.47
CA LYS A 275 -6.35 27.60 20.68
C LYS A 275 -6.68 29.03 20.28
N CYS A 276 -7.91 29.21 19.77
CA CYS A 276 -8.42 30.50 19.31
C CYS A 276 -8.46 31.56 20.43
N ASP A 277 -8.51 31.15 21.70
CA ASP A 277 -8.35 31.98 22.90
C ASP A 277 -6.98 32.68 22.98
N ARG A 278 -5.94 32.09 22.37
CA ARG A 278 -4.55 32.58 22.41
C ARG A 278 -3.99 32.93 21.03
N CYS A 279 -4.83 33.00 20.00
CA CYS A 279 -4.39 33.33 18.65
C CYS A 279 -3.86 34.78 18.60
N ALA A 280 -2.64 34.97 18.08
CA ALA A 280 -1.99 36.28 17.97
C ALA A 280 -2.32 37.02 16.67
N THR A 281 -2.89 36.34 15.67
CA THR A 281 -3.18 36.87 14.33
C THR A 281 -4.38 37.81 14.37
N GLN A 282 -4.16 39.11 14.10
CA GLN A 282 -5.19 40.16 14.18
C GLN A 282 -6.38 39.93 13.24
N ASP A 283 -6.13 39.37 12.06
CA ASP A 283 -7.16 39.15 11.03
C ASP A 283 -7.90 37.80 11.16
N CYS A 284 -7.64 37.04 12.22
CA CYS A 284 -8.36 35.79 12.45
C CYS A 284 -9.76 36.10 12.99
N PRO A 285 -10.86 35.75 12.28
CA PRO A 285 -12.23 36.05 12.71
C PRO A 285 -12.65 35.30 14.00
N MET A 286 -11.84 34.31 14.40
CA MET A 286 -12.04 33.46 15.58
C MET A 286 -11.15 33.83 16.76
N ARG A 287 -10.29 34.86 16.64
CA ARG A 287 -9.40 35.29 17.72
C ARG A 287 -10.19 35.70 18.97
N GLY A 288 -9.79 35.17 20.12
CA GLY A 288 -10.43 35.44 21.42
C GLY A 288 -11.78 34.75 21.63
N LYS A 289 -12.27 33.97 20.65
CA LYS A 289 -13.51 33.20 20.77
C LYS A 289 -13.18 31.78 21.24
N PRO A 290 -13.69 31.33 22.39
CA PRO A 290 -13.49 29.95 22.87
C PRO A 290 -14.26 28.93 22.02
N ASP A 291 -15.29 29.37 21.30
CA ASP A 291 -16.20 28.51 20.54
C ASP A 291 -15.78 28.45 19.06
N SER A 292 -14.87 27.54 18.75
CA SER A 292 -14.63 27.13 17.35
C SER A 292 -15.81 26.28 16.87
N PRO A 293 -16.28 26.42 15.60
CA PRO A 293 -17.29 25.54 15.02
C PRO A 293 -16.93 24.04 15.15
N VAL A 294 -15.63 23.74 15.15
CA VAL A 294 -15.10 22.39 15.37
C VAL A 294 -15.31 21.91 16.81
N LEU A 295 -15.15 22.80 17.81
CA LEU A 295 -15.40 22.50 19.22
C LEU A 295 -16.89 22.33 19.52
N LEU A 296 -17.76 23.07 18.84
CA LEU A 296 -19.22 22.91 18.93
C LEU A 296 -19.67 21.55 18.37
N CYS A 297 -19.17 21.14 17.21
CA CYS A 297 -19.45 19.80 16.66
C CYS A 297 -18.92 18.68 17.56
N GLN A 298 -17.71 18.81 18.11
CA GLN A 298 -17.17 17.80 19.03
C GLN A 298 -17.92 17.73 20.36
N ARG A 299 -18.33 18.85 20.95
CA ARG A 299 -19.18 18.85 22.15
C ARG A 299 -20.51 18.16 21.88
N PHE A 300 -21.09 18.38 20.70
CA PHE A 300 -22.32 17.71 20.28
C PHE A 300 -22.12 16.19 20.08
N CYS A 301 -20.97 15.76 19.54
CA CYS A 301 -20.68 14.34 19.34
C CYS A 301 -20.24 13.58 20.61
N LEU A 302 -19.68 14.27 21.61
CA LEU A 302 -19.15 13.65 22.84
C LEU A 302 -20.09 13.78 24.05
N ASN A 303 -21.05 14.70 24.01
CA ASN A 303 -22.13 14.79 25.00
C ASN A 303 -23.48 14.70 24.27
N PRO A 304 -24.03 13.48 24.09
CA PRO A 304 -25.43 13.34 23.75
C PRO A 304 -26.24 13.49 25.05
N GLU A 305 -26.92 14.63 25.21
CA GLU A 305 -28.19 14.64 25.96
C GLU A 305 -29.33 14.31 24.99
#